data_AF-A0AAD4YK08-F1
#
_entry.id   AF-A0AAD4YK08-F1
#
_cell.length_a   1.000
_cell.length_b   1.000
_cell.length_c   1.000
_cell.angle_alpha   90.00
_cell.angle_beta   90.00
_cell.angle_gamma   90.00
#
_symmetry.space_group_name_H-M   'P 1'
#
loop_
_entity.id
_entity.type
_entity.pdbx_description
1 polymer ?
#
loop_
_entity_poly.entity_id
_entity_poly.type
_entity_poly.pdbx_seq_one_letter_code
_entity_poly.pdbx_strand_id
1 'polypeptide(L)'
;MTGYTGTPGYMAPEVLESKPYNRKCDVYSFGICLWEMYCCDMPYPNITFSELTSAVVYKNLRPEIPKHCPSSLAKVMKHEASIRSHAPSGCFSFFGSRR
;
A
#
# COMPACT_ATOMS: atom_id res chain seq x y z
N MET A 1 5.49 10.28 -16.90
CA MET A 1 4.04 10.02 -16.81
C MET A 1 3.46 10.96 -15.77
N THR A 2 2.39 11.67 -16.09
CA THR A 2 1.74 12.67 -15.24
C THR A 2 1.08 11.98 -14.03
N GLY A 3 1.49 12.35 -12.81
CA GLY A 3 1.11 11.72 -11.53
C GLY A 3 -0.37 11.83 -11.11
N TYR A 4 -1.25 12.23 -12.03
CA TYR A 4 -2.68 12.43 -11.79
C TYR A 4 -3.58 11.42 -12.53
N THR A 5 -3.01 10.39 -13.15
CA THR A 5 -3.73 9.53 -14.12
C THR A 5 -4.09 8.13 -13.58
N GLY A 6 -4.14 7.94 -12.26
CA GLY A 6 -4.55 6.67 -11.66
C GLY A 6 -5.50 6.85 -10.49
N THR A 7 -6.10 5.76 -10.03
CA THR A 7 -7.03 5.77 -8.90
C THR A 7 -6.24 5.96 -7.60
N PRO A 8 -6.38 7.09 -6.90
CA PRO A 8 -5.49 7.47 -5.79
C PRO A 8 -5.53 6.50 -4.60
N GLY A 9 -6.62 5.73 -4.44
CA GLY A 9 -6.75 4.70 -3.42
C GLY A 9 -5.72 3.58 -3.52
N TYR A 10 -5.14 3.35 -4.70
CA TYR A 10 -4.23 2.23 -4.96
C TYR A 10 -2.79 2.71 -5.20
N MET A 11 -2.56 4.02 -5.24
CA MET A 11 -1.24 4.57 -5.48
C MET A 11 -0.36 4.45 -4.25
N ALA A 12 0.86 3.95 -4.46
CA ALA A 12 1.88 3.94 -3.42
C ALA A 12 2.31 5.37 -3.04
N PRO A 13 2.69 5.63 -1.79
CA PRO A 13 3.11 6.96 -1.34
C PRO A 13 4.28 7.54 -2.15
N GLU A 14 5.21 6.70 -2.62
CA GLU A 14 6.30 7.13 -3.49
C GLU A 14 5.83 7.61 -4.87
N VAL A 15 4.76 7.01 -5.42
CA VAL A 15 4.19 7.42 -6.71
C VAL A 15 3.47 8.76 -6.56
N LEU A 16 2.75 8.95 -5.45
CA LEU A 16 2.10 10.21 -5.11
C LEU A 16 3.10 11.35 -4.88
N GLU A 17 4.26 11.05 -4.32
CA GLU A 17 5.35 12.01 -4.12
C GLU A 17 6.19 12.24 -5.39
N SER A 18 5.80 11.68 -6.54
CA SER A 18 6.53 11.76 -7.81
C SER A 18 7.98 11.25 -7.71
N LYS A 19 8.25 10.33 -6.80
CA LYS A 19 9.55 9.64 -6.67
C LYS A 19 9.73 8.60 -7.77
N PRO A 20 10.97 8.14 -8.03
CA PRO A 20 11.21 7.10 -9.02
C PRO A 20 10.35 5.85 -8.76
N TYR A 21 9.60 5.46 -9.79
CA TYR A 21 8.76 4.27 -9.79
C TYR A 21 9.62 3.03 -9.52
N ASN A 22 9.17 2.18 -8.60
CA ASN A 22 9.91 1.00 -8.21
C ASN A 22 8.95 -0.18 -8.12
N ARG A 23 9.44 -1.41 -8.27
CA ARG A 23 8.62 -2.63 -8.26
C ARG A 23 7.76 -2.79 -6.99
N LYS A 24 8.16 -2.11 -5.90
CA LYS A 24 7.43 -2.04 -4.63
C LYS A 24 6.06 -1.36 -4.73
N CYS A 25 5.88 -0.41 -5.65
CA CYS A 25 4.59 0.27 -5.80
C CYS A 25 3.53 -0.64 -6.44
N ASP A 26 3.93 -1.61 -7.27
CA ASP A 26 3.03 -2.65 -7.80
C ASP A 26 2.58 -3.60 -6.69
N VAL A 27 3.45 -3.88 -5.71
CA VAL A 27 3.08 -4.73 -4.58
C VAL A 27 2.15 -4.00 -3.61
N TYR A 28 2.37 -2.69 -3.41
CA TYR A 28 1.43 -1.82 -2.69
C TYR A 28 0.03 -1.86 -3.30
N SER A 29 -0.08 -1.60 -4.60
CA SER A 29 -1.38 -1.54 -5.29
C SER A 29 -2.08 -2.89 -5.26
N PHE A 30 -1.34 -3.99 -5.40
CA PHE A 30 -1.85 -5.35 -5.22
C PHE A 30 -2.42 -5.59 -3.81
N GLY A 31 -1.75 -5.10 -2.76
CA GLY A 31 -2.23 -5.22 -1.38
C GLY A 31 -3.57 -4.53 -1.13
N ILE A 32 -3.77 -3.35 -1.73
CA ILE A 32 -5.06 -2.62 -1.66
C ILE A 32 -6.14 -3.34 -2.47
N CYS A 33 -5.85 -3.81 -3.69
CA CYS A 33 -6.80 -4.60 -4.48
C CYS A 33 -7.23 -5.87 -3.74
N LEU A 34 -6.29 -6.54 -3.06
CA LEU A 34 -6.57 -7.74 -2.30
C LEU A 34 -7.39 -7.45 -1.04
N TRP A 35 -7.26 -6.25 -0.45
CA TRP A 35 -8.17 -5.75 0.58
C TRP A 35 -9.57 -5.51 0.05
N GLU A 36 -9.69 -4.83 -1.08
CA GLU A 36 -10.98 -4.56 -1.72
C GLU A 36 -11.70 -5.85 -2.10
N MET A 37 -11.00 -6.84 -2.67
CA MET A 37 -11.59 -8.14 -2.99
C MET A 37 -12.04 -8.92 -1.75
N TYR A 38 -11.39 -8.73 -0.60
CA TYR A 38 -11.73 -9.43 0.62
C TYR A 38 -12.88 -8.77 1.37
N CYS A 39 -12.84 -7.45 1.51
CA CYS A 39 -13.87 -6.67 2.20
C CYS A 39 -15.08 -6.38 1.31
N CYS A 40 -14.94 -6.53 -0.01
CA CYS A 40 -15.92 -6.12 -1.03
C CYS A 40 -16.39 -4.67 -0.83
N ASP A 41 -15.47 -3.80 -0.39
CA ASP A 41 -15.77 -2.41 -0.04
C ASP A 41 -14.68 -1.48 -0.57
N MET A 42 -14.99 -0.19 -0.68
CA MET A 42 -14.08 0.83 -1.15
C MET A 42 -13.08 1.19 -0.03
N PRO A 43 -11.76 1.15 -0.27
CA PRO A 43 -10.76 1.36 0.78
C PRO A 43 -10.80 2.76 1.40
N TYR A 44 -11.22 3.77 0.64
CA TYR A 44 -11.24 5.17 1.06
C TYR A 44 -12.49 5.89 0.53
N PRO A 45 -13.68 5.67 1.13
CA PRO A 45 -14.90 6.34 0.69
C PRO A 45 -14.89 7.82 1.11
N ASN A 46 -15.34 8.70 0.21
CA ASN A 46 -15.55 10.14 0.48
C ASN A 46 -14.29 10.97 0.83
N ILE A 47 -13.10 10.53 0.43
CA ILE A 47 -11.86 11.29 0.65
C ILE A 47 -11.41 11.92 -0.67
N THR A 48 -11.06 13.21 -0.66
CA THR A 48 -10.53 13.89 -1.86
C THR A 48 -9.10 13.44 -2.18
N PHE A 49 -8.68 13.55 -3.44
CA PHE A 49 -7.33 13.16 -3.88
C PHE A 49 -6.21 13.77 -3.03
N SER A 50 -6.33 15.07 -2.73
CA SER A 50 -5.35 15.82 -1.94
C SER A 50 -5.30 15.33 -0.49
N GLU A 51 -6.47 15.14 0.13
CA GLU A 51 -6.57 14.61 1.49
C GLU A 51 -6.03 13.19 1.59
N LEU A 52 -6.39 12.33 0.64
CA LEU A 52 -5.93 10.95 0.58
C LEU A 52 -4.40 10.89 0.44
N THR A 53 -3.83 11.70 -0.44
CA THR A 53 -2.37 11.80 -0.61
C THR A 53 -1.71 12.19 0.70
N SER A 54 -2.22 13.23 1.37
CA SER A 54 -1.67 13.66 2.65
C SER A 54 -1.82 12.60 3.75
N ALA A 55 -2.94 11.86 3.75
CA ALA A 55 -3.21 10.83 4.74
C ALA A 55 -2.33 9.60 4.53
N VAL A 56 -2.13 9.15 3.29
CA VAL A 56 -1.28 8.01 2.95
C VAL A 56 0.20 8.33 3.18
N VAL A 57 0.66 9.52 2.75
CA VAL A 57 2.08 9.93 2.86
C VAL A 57 2.45 10.35 4.28
N TYR A 58 1.69 11.25 4.91
CA TYR A 58 2.05 11.81 6.23
C TYR A 58 1.43 11.04 7.40
N LYS A 59 0.15 10.63 7.28
CA LYS A 59 -0.55 9.93 8.38
C LYS A 59 -0.39 8.41 8.35
N ASN A 60 0.28 7.85 7.34
CA ASN A 60 0.37 6.41 7.11
C ASN A 60 -1.01 5.72 7.15
N LEU A 61 -2.02 6.38 6.58
CA LEU A 61 -3.37 5.81 6.48
C LEU A 61 -3.33 4.52 5.66
N ARG A 62 -3.89 3.45 6.22
CA ARG A 62 -4.00 2.13 5.60
C ARG A 62 -5.37 1.55 5.94
N PRO A 63 -5.95 0.73 5.05
CA PRO A 63 -7.25 0.13 5.31
C PRO A 63 -7.16 -0.89 6.45
N GLU A 64 -8.17 -0.92 7.31
CA GLU A 64 -8.20 -1.82 8.46
C GLU A 64 -8.44 -3.27 8.01
N ILE A 65 -7.60 -4.19 8.48
CA ILE A 65 -7.74 -5.61 8.14
C ILE A 65 -8.72 -6.24 9.13
N PRO A 66 -9.83 -6.84 8.66
CA PRO A 66 -10.80 -7.48 9.55
C PRO A 66 -10.18 -8.65 10.32
N LYS A 67 -10.59 -8.82 11.59
CA LYS A 67 -10.03 -9.85 12.50
C LYS A 67 -10.29 -11.29 12.04
N HIS A 68 -11.28 -11.50 11.19
CA HIS A 68 -11.62 -12.80 10.62
C HIS A 68 -10.78 -13.17 9.38
N CYS A 69 -9.88 -12.27 8.95
CA CYS A 69 -9.01 -12.52 7.80
C CYS A 69 -7.98 -13.63 8.11
N PRO A 70 -7.82 -14.64 7.23
CA PRO A 70 -6.82 -15.67 7.42
C PRO A 70 -5.42 -15.06 7.48
N SER A 71 -4.58 -15.58 8.38
CA SER A 71 -3.27 -15.00 8.71
C SER A 71 -2.31 -14.93 7.53
N SER A 72 -2.46 -15.79 6.52
CA SER A 72 -1.72 -15.72 5.26
C SER A 72 -2.05 -14.45 4.46
N LEU A 73 -3.34 -14.07 4.41
CA LEU A 73 -3.81 -12.92 3.65
C LEU A 73 -3.50 -11.62 4.40
N ALA A 74 -3.73 -11.60 5.71
CA ALA A 74 -3.38 -10.48 6.58
C ALA A 74 -1.87 -10.17 6.55
N LYS A 75 -1.00 -11.19 6.40
CA LYS A 75 0.45 -10.98 6.24
C LYS A 75 0.78 -10.24 4.95
N VAL A 76 0.18 -10.64 3.82
CA VAL A 76 0.38 -9.96 2.53
C VAL A 76 -0.07 -8.51 2.67
N MET A 77 -1.31 -8.27 3.11
CA MET A 77 -1.87 -6.92 3.28
C MET A 77 -1.00 -6.03 4.19
N LYS A 78 -0.49 -6.56 5.31
CA LYS A 78 0.39 -5.82 6.23
C LYS A 78 1.79 -5.59 5.68
N HIS A 79 2.33 -6.54 4.91
CA HIS A 79 3.64 -6.41 4.28
C HIS A 79 3.62 -5.26 3.27
N GLU A 80 2.54 -5.17 2.48
CA GLU A 80 2.30 -4.05 1.56
C GLU A 80 2.01 -2.73 2.30
N ALA A 81 1.38 -2.83 3.48
CA ALA A 81 1.17 -1.72 4.41
C ALA A 81 2.46 -1.08 4.94
N SER A 82 3.57 -1.83 4.98
CA SER A 82 4.81 -1.44 5.65
C SER A 82 5.88 -0.86 4.72
N ILE A 83 5.62 -0.76 3.41
CA ILE A 83 6.55 -0.13 2.47
C ILE A 83 6.62 1.37 2.77
N ARG A 84 7.54 1.74 3.67
CA ARG A 84 7.98 3.12 3.87
C ARG A 84 8.93 3.48 2.73
N SER A 85 8.74 4.67 2.16
CA SER A 85 9.61 5.31 1.18
C SER A 85 11.00 5.68 1.72
N HIS A 86 11.33 5.30 2.96
CA HIS A 86 12.61 5.54 3.61
C HIS A 86 13.19 4.23 4.18
N ALA A 87 13.62 3.34 3.30
CA ALA A 87 14.61 2.32 3.66
C ALA A 87 15.93 2.71 2.97
N PRO A 88 17.03 2.95 3.70
CA PRO A 88 18.34 3.04 3.08
C PRO A 88 18.59 1.72 2.34
N SER A 89 19.23 1.83 1.18
CA SER A 89 19.41 0.82 0.15
C SER A 89 20.27 -0.40 0.54
N GLY A 90 20.10 -0.96 1.75
CA GLY A 90 21.05 -1.93 2.30
C GLY A 90 20.51 -2.96 3.30
N CYS A 91 19.21 -3.24 3.37
CA CYS A 91 18.73 -4.34 4.22
C CYS A 91 17.51 -5.05 3.60
N PHE A 92 17.73 -5.70 2.46
CA PHE A 92 16.85 -6.75 1.96
C PHE A 92 17.40 -8.08 2.47
N SER A 93 17.07 -8.38 3.73
CA SER A 93 17.28 -9.71 4.30
C SER A 93 15.98 -10.17 4.92
N PHE A 94 15.61 -11.41 4.61
CA PHE A 94 14.53 -12.20 5.20
C PHE A 94 13.11 -12.04 4.65
N PHE A 95 12.91 -12.50 3.42
CA PHE A 95 11.93 -13.57 3.19
C PHE A 95 12.66 -14.78 2.60
N GLY A 96 13.30 -15.56 3.47
CA GLY A 96 14.09 -16.72 3.10
C GLY A 96 14.58 -17.50 4.31
N SER A 97 13.71 -18.27 4.95
CA SER A 97 13.96 -19.71 5.19
C SER A 97 12.70 -20.35 5.73
N ARG A 98 12.14 -21.26 4.92
CA ARG A 98 11.35 -22.39 5.39
C ARG A 98 12.39 -23.49 5.68
N ARG A 99 12.31 -24.03 6.90
CA ARG A 99 13.21 -25.02 7.53
C ARG A 99 14.46 -24.44 8.18
#